data_AF-A0A142FNE5-F1
#
_entry.id   AF-A0A142FNE5-F1
#
_cell.length_a   1.000
_cell.length_b   1.000
_cell.length_c   1.000
_cell.angle_alpha   90.00
_cell.angle_beta   90.00
_cell.angle_gamma   90.00
#
_symmetry.space_group_name_H-M   'P 1'
#
loop_
_entity.id
_entity.type
_entity.pdbx_description
1 polymer ?
#
loop_
_entity_poly.entity_id
_entity_poly.type
_entity_poly.pdbx_seq_one_letter_code
_entity_poly.pdbx_strand_id
1 'polypeptide(L)'
;MARSELTHPSKPINGQSLMSLKAVLESYLGGGEVRDLDLAMLMNVPLNRLSQLKRAKSSIETVGRDVTPDETLGLADDDETVAELPGLRPSQAILVRLLLKHPEWVPIPLRPSHPEVFSLLQPFMPGADGRTPNKAGFAPLFGRSYISSYKLLSESADGSQGAGLPIIRLQRLVVAKYAGAFADALASLASKTPEVPPDVLATARNLSGWALLRERDSLTDWMNDELLLNFENDVNQRFQAWFNDHYLGILKDEAASRDTSPGQAIEKGKWTNTEEVSDTKLASYSRAQRPILGRSDSPFSLFRESFGLTSAEAYWVFGIQVKAFYRFRQRANQRIDAPTAILLRYLFRYPDDIDLFMPVPASGRDIFDAIQQEDPGFKLSQLAPLFGASRVMSYEFAEPEAACPFFARRLATVFWQQKQKAEPIYRALRECVEEEVIARGLDLGQFWRDGRWHK
;
A
#
# COMPACT_ATOMS: atom_id res chain seq x y z
N MET A 1 -9.53 29.15 13.90
CA MET A 1 -10.43 28.68 12.82
C MET A 1 -11.46 27.74 13.45
N ALA A 2 -12.73 27.83 13.08
CA ALA A 2 -13.76 26.94 13.63
C ALA A 2 -13.47 25.49 13.19
N ARG A 3 -13.46 24.54 14.12
CA ARG A 3 -13.24 23.12 13.83
C ARG A 3 -14.44 22.62 13.00
N SER A 4 -14.17 22.14 11.78
CA SER A 4 -15.21 21.55 10.93
C SER A 4 -15.59 20.16 11.44
N GLU A 5 -16.88 19.84 11.52
CA GLU A 5 -17.35 18.47 11.85
C GLU A 5 -16.85 17.42 10.85
N LEU A 6 -16.45 17.82 9.64
CA LEU A 6 -15.89 16.90 8.64
C LEU A 6 -14.51 16.38 9.05
N THR A 7 -13.67 17.23 9.63
CA THR A 7 -12.28 16.90 10.00
C THR A 7 -12.09 16.69 11.51
N HIS A 8 -13.02 17.19 12.33
CA HIS A 8 -13.06 17.04 13.79
C HIS A 8 -14.44 16.55 14.25
N PRO A 9 -14.79 15.27 14.04
CA PRO A 9 -16.11 14.76 14.40
C PRO A 9 -16.34 14.81 15.91
N SER A 10 -17.43 15.43 16.37
CA SER A 10 -17.75 15.49 17.81
C SER A 10 -18.34 14.19 18.37
N LYS A 11 -18.90 13.34 17.49
CA LYS A 11 -19.53 12.05 17.83
C LYS A 11 -18.53 10.88 17.70
N PRO A 12 -18.81 9.72 18.34
CA PRO A 12 -18.01 8.51 18.13
C PRO A 12 -17.90 8.18 16.64
N ILE A 13 -16.71 7.78 16.22
CA ILE A 13 -16.48 7.42 14.82
C ILE A 13 -17.32 6.21 14.42
N ASN A 14 -17.95 6.30 13.26
CA ASN A 14 -18.82 5.28 12.70
C ASN A 14 -18.61 5.16 11.16
N GLY A 15 -19.44 4.36 10.51
CA GLY A 15 -19.38 4.13 9.06
C GLY A 15 -19.54 5.39 8.22
N GLN A 16 -20.31 6.39 8.68
CA GLN A 16 -20.43 7.67 7.99
C GLN A 16 -19.11 8.45 8.03
N SER A 17 -18.40 8.43 9.16
CA SER A 17 -17.07 9.03 9.26
C SER A 17 -16.06 8.39 8.30
N LEU A 18 -16.19 7.09 8.05
CA LEU A 18 -15.35 6.39 7.05
C LEU A 18 -15.64 6.89 5.62
N MET A 19 -16.90 7.23 5.31
CA MET A 19 -17.26 7.83 4.03
C MET A 19 -16.75 9.27 3.91
N SER A 20 -16.78 10.04 5.01
CA SER A 20 -16.12 11.35 5.07
C SER A 20 -14.61 11.24 4.84
N LEU A 21 -13.96 10.25 5.46
CA LEU A 21 -12.53 9.99 5.24
C LEU A 21 -12.25 9.68 3.77
N LYS A 22 -13.06 8.84 3.12
CA LYS A 22 -12.93 8.56 1.69
C LYS A 22 -12.90 9.86 0.88
N ALA A 23 -13.88 10.74 1.09
CA ALA A 23 -13.98 12.00 0.36
C ALA A 23 -12.78 12.95 0.61
N VAL A 24 -12.31 13.04 1.87
CA VAL A 24 -11.12 13.83 2.22
C VAL A 24 -9.88 13.29 1.52
N LEU A 25 -9.68 11.97 1.54
CA LEU A 25 -8.52 11.33 0.89
C LEU A 25 -8.57 11.45 -0.64
N GLU A 26 -9.76 11.41 -1.24
CA GLU A 26 -9.93 11.66 -2.68
C GLU A 26 -9.51 13.07 -3.07
N SER A 27 -9.90 14.07 -2.27
CA SER A 27 -9.48 15.46 -2.46
C SER A 27 -7.98 15.63 -2.30
N TYR A 28 -7.36 14.96 -1.33
CA TYR A 28 -5.93 15.09 -1.05
C TYR A 28 -5.06 14.39 -2.10
N LEU A 29 -5.39 13.15 -2.46
CA LEU A 29 -4.53 12.35 -3.35
C LEU A 29 -4.57 12.83 -4.80
N GLY A 30 -5.55 13.64 -5.19
CA GLY A 30 -5.58 14.42 -6.45
C GLY A 30 -5.54 13.63 -7.76
N GLY A 31 -5.55 12.29 -7.72
CA GLY A 31 -5.27 11.40 -8.85
C GLY A 31 -6.31 10.30 -9.11
N GLY A 32 -7.50 10.41 -8.52
CA GLY A 32 -8.64 9.51 -8.76
C GLY A 32 -9.30 8.94 -7.50
N GLU A 33 -10.30 8.08 -7.72
CA GLU A 33 -11.13 7.50 -6.66
C GLU A 33 -10.30 6.68 -5.64
N VAL A 34 -10.57 6.91 -4.35
CA VAL A 34 -10.09 6.04 -3.26
C VAL A 34 -10.94 4.78 -3.28
N ARG A 35 -10.33 3.67 -3.68
CA ARG A 35 -11.09 2.44 -3.92
C ARG A 35 -11.38 1.71 -2.63
N ASP A 36 -12.38 0.85 -2.68
CA ASP A 36 -12.71 -0.04 -1.56
C ASP A 36 -11.53 -0.92 -1.14
N LEU A 37 -10.68 -1.33 -2.08
CA LEU A 37 -9.46 -2.06 -1.74
C LEU A 37 -8.49 -1.21 -0.88
N ASP A 38 -8.41 0.09 -1.14
CA ASP A 38 -7.58 1.02 -0.36
C ASP A 38 -8.13 1.19 1.06
N LEU A 39 -9.45 1.40 1.19
CA LEU A 39 -10.11 1.52 2.50
C LEU A 39 -10.02 0.23 3.31
N ALA A 40 -10.19 -0.94 2.67
CA ALA A 40 -10.05 -2.24 3.33
C ALA A 40 -8.63 -2.46 3.88
N MET A 41 -7.60 -2.07 3.10
CA MET A 41 -6.20 -2.10 3.53
C MET A 41 -5.93 -1.13 4.69
N LEU A 42 -6.47 0.08 4.63
CA LEU A 42 -6.34 1.07 5.71
C LEU A 42 -6.99 0.58 7.00
N MET A 43 -8.23 0.09 6.92
CA MET A 43 -8.98 -0.40 8.08
C MET A 43 -8.53 -1.79 8.56
N ASN A 44 -7.58 -2.41 7.85
CA ASN A 44 -7.11 -3.78 8.05
C ASN A 44 -8.24 -4.80 8.17
N VAL A 45 -9.22 -4.73 7.26
CA VAL A 45 -10.37 -5.64 7.20
C VAL A 45 -10.46 -6.33 5.85
N PRO A 46 -11.00 -7.56 5.79
CA PRO A 46 -11.36 -8.20 4.53
C PRO A 46 -12.30 -7.32 3.69
N LEU A 47 -12.10 -7.28 2.37
CA LEU A 47 -12.87 -6.42 1.45
C LEU A 47 -14.38 -6.69 1.50
N ASN A 48 -14.78 -7.95 1.70
CA ASN A 48 -16.19 -8.34 1.84
C ASN A 48 -16.86 -7.80 3.12
N ARG A 49 -16.07 -7.44 4.14
CA ARG A 49 -16.57 -6.81 5.38
C ARG A 49 -16.62 -5.28 5.31
N LEU A 50 -16.04 -4.66 4.28
CA LEU A 50 -15.99 -3.20 4.18
C LEU A 50 -17.39 -2.59 3.99
N SER A 51 -18.28 -3.23 3.23
CA SER A 51 -19.66 -2.74 3.04
C SER A 51 -20.43 -2.67 4.35
N GLN A 52 -20.24 -3.67 5.22
CA GLN A 52 -20.79 -3.69 6.58
C GLN A 52 -20.16 -2.59 7.43
N LEU A 53 -18.83 -2.43 7.37
CA LEU A 53 -18.13 -1.39 8.13
C LEU A 53 -18.56 0.03 7.74
N LYS A 54 -18.85 0.30 6.46
CA LYS A 54 -19.38 1.60 5.99
C LYS A 54 -20.76 1.95 6.55
N ARG A 55 -21.52 0.95 7.05
CA ARG A 55 -22.84 1.14 7.67
C ARG A 55 -22.80 0.93 9.19
N ALA A 56 -21.67 0.50 9.73
CA ALA A 56 -21.52 0.14 11.13
C ALA A 56 -21.60 1.36 12.05
N LYS A 57 -22.17 1.15 13.24
CA LYS A 57 -22.13 2.11 14.34
C LYS A 57 -20.76 2.06 15.02
N SER A 58 -20.51 2.95 15.98
CA SER A 58 -19.34 2.83 16.84
C SER A 58 -19.46 1.59 17.75
N SER A 59 -18.35 0.93 18.05
CA SER A 59 -18.37 -0.26 18.92
C SER A 59 -18.96 -0.01 20.31
N ILE A 60 -19.01 1.25 20.79
CA ILE A 60 -19.65 1.60 22.07
C ILE A 60 -21.16 1.35 22.06
N GLU A 61 -21.78 1.31 20.89
CA GLU A 61 -23.22 1.11 20.70
C GLU A 61 -23.59 -0.34 20.38
N THR A 62 -22.61 -1.18 20.04
CA THR A 62 -22.82 -2.55 19.54
C THR A 62 -22.31 -3.63 20.49
N VAL A 63 -21.26 -3.38 21.27
CA VAL A 63 -20.72 -4.37 22.22
C VAL A 63 -21.73 -4.64 23.34
N GLY A 64 -22.05 -5.92 23.55
CA GLY A 64 -23.00 -6.38 24.57
C GLY A 64 -24.48 -6.31 24.16
N ARG A 65 -24.79 -6.16 22.87
CA ARG A 65 -26.16 -6.24 22.33
C ARG A 65 -26.34 -7.43 21.40
N ASP A 66 -27.45 -8.15 21.57
CA ASP A 66 -27.88 -9.21 20.66
C ASP A 66 -28.42 -8.64 19.34
N VAL A 67 -28.22 -9.39 18.26
CA VAL A 67 -28.69 -9.03 16.91
C VAL A 67 -30.21 -9.12 16.86
N THR A 68 -30.89 -8.03 16.48
CA THR A 68 -32.32 -8.10 16.16
C THR A 68 -32.54 -8.61 14.73
N PRO A 69 -33.58 -9.43 14.47
CA PRO A 69 -33.82 -10.02 13.14
C PRO A 69 -33.95 -8.98 12.01
N ASP A 70 -34.41 -7.76 12.29
CA ASP A 70 -34.58 -6.69 11.30
C ASP A 70 -33.23 -6.10 10.82
N GLU A 71 -32.16 -6.26 11.59
CA GLU A 71 -30.80 -5.82 11.25
C GLU A 71 -30.02 -6.86 10.41
N THR A 72 -30.62 -8.04 10.17
CA THR A 72 -30.03 -9.14 9.37
C THR A 72 -30.35 -9.11 7.89
N LEU A 73 -31.10 -8.12 7.39
CA LEU A 73 -31.45 -7.97 5.97
C LEU A 73 -30.20 -7.72 5.11
N GLY A 74 -29.53 -8.82 4.74
CA GLY A 74 -28.29 -8.87 3.96
C GLY A 74 -27.27 -9.92 4.41
N LEU A 75 -27.51 -10.67 5.49
CA LEU A 75 -26.65 -11.74 5.97
C LEU A 75 -27.03 -13.08 5.32
N ALA A 76 -26.58 -13.31 4.09
CA ALA A 76 -26.45 -14.66 3.55
C ALA A 76 -24.97 -15.05 3.60
N ASP A 77 -24.61 -15.80 4.64
CA ASP A 77 -23.78 -17.02 4.57
C ASP A 77 -23.21 -17.37 5.97
N ASP A 78 -23.68 -18.51 6.48
CA ASP A 78 -22.95 -19.59 7.15
C ASP A 78 -21.82 -19.23 8.13
N ASP A 79 -22.17 -18.93 9.38
CA ASP A 79 -21.50 -19.50 10.57
C ASP A 79 -22.37 -19.24 11.81
N GLU A 80 -22.71 -20.31 12.53
CA GLU A 80 -23.52 -20.32 13.78
C GLU A 80 -22.77 -19.73 15.00
N THR A 81 -21.97 -18.68 14.81
CA THR A 81 -21.44 -17.87 15.90
C THR A 81 -22.25 -16.60 15.99
N VAL A 82 -22.91 -16.35 17.12
CA VAL A 82 -23.66 -15.13 17.47
C VAL A 82 -22.91 -13.91 16.93
N ALA A 83 -23.33 -13.41 15.77
CA ALA A 83 -22.56 -12.41 15.05
C ALA A 83 -22.76 -11.06 15.74
N GLU A 84 -21.84 -10.65 16.61
CA GLU A 84 -21.84 -9.29 17.17
C GLU A 84 -22.12 -8.27 16.06
N LEU A 85 -23.03 -7.32 16.34
CA LEU A 85 -23.37 -6.28 15.37
C LEU A 85 -22.09 -5.58 14.90
N PRO A 86 -21.88 -5.43 13.57
CA PRO A 86 -20.65 -4.84 13.04
C PRO A 86 -20.49 -3.42 13.61
N GLY A 87 -19.38 -3.20 14.32
CA GLY A 87 -19.04 -1.93 14.95
C GLY A 87 -17.63 -1.49 14.59
N LEU A 88 -17.41 -0.18 14.38
CA LEU A 88 -16.06 0.36 14.23
C LEU A 88 -15.32 0.26 15.55
N ARG A 89 -14.23 -0.51 15.51
CA ARG A 89 -13.36 -0.73 16.67
C ARG A 89 -12.60 0.55 17.04
N PRO A 90 -12.16 0.71 18.30
CA PRO A 90 -11.41 1.91 18.70
C PRO A 90 -10.15 2.15 17.87
N SER A 91 -9.40 1.11 17.51
CA SER A 91 -8.20 1.26 16.66
C SER A 91 -8.51 1.85 15.28
N GLN A 92 -9.64 1.46 14.68
CA GLN A 92 -10.13 2.02 13.42
C GLN A 92 -10.63 3.45 13.61
N ALA A 93 -11.34 3.71 14.70
CA ALA A 93 -11.84 5.05 15.03
C ALA A 93 -10.70 6.06 15.19
N ILE A 94 -9.65 5.70 15.93
CA ILE A 94 -8.47 6.54 16.11
C ILE A 94 -7.79 6.82 14.77
N LEU A 95 -7.60 5.78 13.93
CA LEU A 95 -7.02 5.95 12.60
C LEU A 95 -7.85 6.89 11.71
N VAL A 96 -9.17 6.76 11.73
CA VAL A 96 -10.07 7.63 10.96
C VAL A 96 -9.96 9.08 11.45
N ARG A 97 -9.97 9.33 12.77
CA ARG A 97 -9.77 10.68 13.31
C ARG A 97 -8.42 11.26 12.89
N LEU A 98 -7.36 10.48 13.03
CA LEU A 98 -6.01 10.88 12.68
C LEU A 98 -5.93 11.33 11.22
N LEU A 99 -6.44 10.51 10.30
CA LEU A 99 -6.38 10.79 8.86
C LEU A 99 -7.40 11.83 8.38
N LEU A 100 -8.46 12.11 9.15
CA LEU A 100 -9.34 13.25 8.89
C LEU A 100 -8.68 14.58 9.24
N LYS A 101 -7.85 14.61 10.29
CA LYS A 101 -7.05 15.79 10.67
C LYS A 101 -5.79 15.95 9.83
N HIS A 102 -5.14 14.84 9.52
CA HIS A 102 -3.85 14.75 8.83
C HIS A 102 -3.95 13.81 7.63
N PRO A 103 -4.70 14.20 6.57
CA PRO A 103 -4.81 13.39 5.37
C PRO A 103 -3.45 13.13 4.69
N GLU A 104 -2.48 14.01 4.88
CA GLU A 104 -1.11 13.89 4.40
C GLU A 104 -0.33 12.71 5.01
N TRP A 105 -0.79 12.17 6.14
CA TRP A 105 -0.19 11.00 6.79
C TRP A 105 -0.74 9.67 6.31
N VAL A 106 -1.65 9.68 5.31
CA VAL A 106 -2.22 8.45 4.76
C VAL A 106 -1.10 7.57 4.15
N PRO A 107 -1.00 6.28 4.52
CA PRO A 107 -0.02 5.37 3.94
C PRO A 107 -0.49 4.81 2.58
N ILE A 108 -1.16 5.65 1.78
CA ILE A 108 -1.53 5.35 0.40
C ILE A 108 -0.64 6.24 -0.49
N PRO A 109 0.16 5.65 -1.39
CA PRO A 109 1.01 6.43 -2.28
C PRO A 109 0.18 7.25 -3.27
N LEU A 110 0.71 8.43 -3.63
CA LEU A 110 0.25 9.16 -4.80
C LEU A 110 0.43 8.29 -6.06
N ARG A 111 -0.53 8.39 -6.98
CA ARG A 111 -0.56 7.59 -8.20
C ARG A 111 -0.28 8.47 -9.41
N PRO A 112 0.71 8.14 -10.24
CA PRO A 112 0.83 8.75 -11.56
C PRO A 112 -0.27 8.24 -12.47
N SER A 113 -0.65 9.08 -13.43
CA SER A 113 -1.38 8.70 -14.62
C SER A 113 -0.54 7.79 -15.52
N HIS A 114 -1.20 7.00 -16.37
CA HIS A 114 -0.48 6.14 -17.31
C HIS A 114 0.40 6.93 -18.29
N PRO A 115 -0.01 8.11 -18.83
CA PRO A 115 0.87 8.95 -19.61
C PRO A 115 2.13 9.40 -18.87
N GLU A 116 2.04 9.77 -17.59
CA GLU A 116 3.23 10.14 -16.79
C GLU A 116 4.20 8.97 -16.64
N VAL A 117 3.68 7.77 -16.35
CA VAL A 117 4.53 6.56 -16.29
C VAL A 117 5.15 6.24 -17.65
N PHE A 118 4.41 6.46 -18.74
CA PHE A 118 4.94 6.28 -20.09
C PHE A 118 6.07 7.26 -20.39
N SER A 119 5.90 8.56 -20.12
CA SER A 119 6.94 9.57 -20.32
C SER A 119 8.21 9.23 -19.53
N LEU A 120 8.05 8.73 -18.30
CA LEU A 120 9.16 8.29 -17.47
C LEU A 120 9.89 7.07 -18.06
N LEU A 121 9.14 6.09 -18.57
CA LEU A 121 9.70 4.83 -19.05
C LEU A 121 10.19 4.87 -20.49
N GLN A 122 9.64 5.76 -21.32
CA GLN A 122 9.86 5.79 -22.77
C GLN A 122 11.35 5.66 -23.14
N PRO A 123 12.30 6.39 -22.51
CA PRO A 123 13.73 6.29 -22.87
C PRO A 123 14.34 4.89 -22.69
N PHE A 124 13.76 4.06 -21.82
CA PHE A 124 14.29 2.75 -21.44
C PHE A 124 13.55 1.59 -22.12
N MET A 125 12.44 1.88 -22.79
CA MET A 125 11.63 0.85 -23.42
C MET A 125 12.41 0.17 -24.55
N PRO A 126 12.35 -1.16 -24.67
CA PRO A 126 12.98 -1.87 -25.78
C PRO A 126 12.36 -1.41 -27.12
N GLY A 127 13.18 -0.81 -27.97
CA GLY A 127 12.81 -0.40 -29.32
C GLY A 127 13.31 -1.41 -30.37
N ALA A 128 12.60 -1.49 -31.51
CA ALA A 128 13.15 -2.13 -32.70
C ALA A 128 14.16 -1.16 -33.34
N ASP A 129 15.42 -1.58 -33.45
CA ASP A 129 16.45 -0.98 -34.31
C ASP A 129 16.56 0.55 -34.27
N GLY A 130 16.91 1.12 -33.11
CA GLY A 130 17.27 2.54 -32.99
C GLY A 130 16.14 3.54 -33.25
N ARG A 131 14.89 3.09 -33.35
CA ARG A 131 13.71 3.97 -33.45
C ARG A 131 13.23 4.39 -32.07
N THR A 132 12.63 5.58 -31.99
CA THR A 132 11.93 6.03 -30.79
C THR A 132 10.91 4.96 -30.35
N PRO A 133 10.97 4.49 -29.09
CA PRO A 133 10.09 3.45 -28.62
C PRO A 133 8.62 3.87 -28.79
N ASN A 134 7.86 3.01 -29.46
CA ASN A 134 6.47 3.25 -29.82
C ASN A 134 5.57 3.07 -28.59
N LYS A 135 4.54 3.91 -28.44
CA LYS A 135 3.44 3.78 -27.48
C LYS A 135 2.91 2.35 -27.37
N ALA A 136 2.85 1.61 -28.49
CA ALA A 136 2.44 0.21 -28.53
C ALA A 136 3.20 -0.71 -27.54
N GLY A 137 4.48 -0.44 -27.25
CA GLY A 137 5.31 -1.25 -26.35
C GLY A 137 5.03 -1.06 -24.86
N PHE A 138 4.18 -0.09 -24.46
CA PHE A 138 4.00 0.26 -23.06
C PHE A 138 3.26 -0.79 -22.24
N ALA A 139 2.04 -1.18 -22.65
CA ALA A 139 1.22 -2.16 -21.93
C ALA A 139 1.86 -3.57 -21.85
N PRO A 140 2.58 -4.05 -22.87
CA PRO A 140 3.36 -5.30 -22.80
C PRO A 140 4.31 -5.40 -21.61
N LEU A 141 4.93 -4.31 -21.17
CA LEU A 141 5.80 -4.31 -19.98
C LEU A 141 5.04 -4.69 -18.70
N PHE A 142 3.72 -4.57 -18.70
CA PHE A 142 2.85 -4.84 -17.56
C PHE A 142 1.93 -6.04 -17.78
N GLY A 143 2.31 -6.99 -18.64
CA GLY A 143 1.56 -8.22 -18.84
C GLY A 143 0.28 -8.08 -19.68
N ARG A 144 0.18 -7.04 -20.52
CA ARG A 144 -0.98 -6.80 -21.41
C ARG A 144 -0.63 -6.80 -22.89
N SER A 145 -1.64 -6.85 -23.75
CA SER A 145 -1.47 -6.74 -25.20
C SER A 145 -1.02 -5.35 -25.63
N TYR A 146 -0.27 -5.25 -26.73
CA TYR A 146 0.15 -3.95 -27.30
C TYR A 146 -1.02 -3.02 -27.64
N ILE A 147 -2.18 -3.58 -28.00
CA ILE A 147 -3.42 -2.83 -28.30
C ILE A 147 -3.90 -2.07 -27.06
N SER A 148 -3.70 -2.67 -25.87
CA SER A 148 -4.07 -2.05 -24.60
C SER A 148 -3.28 -0.77 -24.33
N SER A 149 -2.09 -0.60 -24.92
CA SER A 149 -1.26 0.59 -24.72
C SER A 149 -1.98 1.87 -25.14
N TYR A 150 -2.68 1.87 -26.28
CA TYR A 150 -3.41 3.04 -26.74
C TYR A 150 -4.59 3.38 -25.82
N LYS A 151 -5.26 2.36 -25.26
CA LYS A 151 -6.33 2.56 -24.27
C LYS A 151 -5.78 3.07 -22.93
N LEU A 152 -4.60 2.62 -22.51
CA LEU A 152 -3.96 3.11 -21.30
C LEU A 152 -3.52 4.58 -21.46
N LEU A 153 -3.10 4.98 -22.65
CA LEU A 153 -2.52 6.30 -22.93
C LEU A 153 -3.51 7.29 -23.54
N SER A 154 -4.80 6.96 -23.62
CA SER A 154 -5.82 7.88 -24.12
C SER A 154 -6.18 8.93 -23.06
N GLU A 155 -6.42 10.18 -23.48
CA GLU A 155 -6.78 11.31 -22.59
C GLU A 155 -8.07 11.07 -21.79
N SER A 156 -9.00 10.25 -22.31
CA SER A 156 -10.24 9.87 -21.61
C SER A 156 -10.01 8.83 -20.50
N ALA A 157 -8.77 8.35 -20.30
CA ALA A 157 -8.42 7.47 -19.20
C ALA A 157 -8.19 8.29 -17.91
N ASP A 158 -9.19 9.09 -17.53
CA ASP A 158 -9.22 9.70 -16.20
C ASP A 158 -9.03 8.61 -15.15
N GLY A 159 -7.91 8.72 -14.45
CA GLY A 159 -7.53 7.92 -13.29
C GLY A 159 -8.00 6.46 -13.34
N SER A 160 -7.18 5.56 -13.88
CA SER A 160 -7.09 4.17 -13.41
C SER A 160 -8.27 3.20 -13.70
N GLN A 161 -9.37 3.65 -14.32
CA GLN A 161 -10.58 2.83 -14.54
C GLN A 161 -10.40 1.75 -15.65
N GLY A 162 -9.41 1.89 -16.56
CA GLY A 162 -9.25 1.00 -17.72
C GLY A 162 -8.19 -0.10 -17.64
N ALA A 163 -7.20 0.01 -16.75
CA ALA A 163 -5.98 -0.81 -16.76
C ALA A 163 -6.10 -2.14 -15.97
N GLY A 164 -6.95 -2.13 -14.95
CA GLY A 164 -6.92 -3.15 -13.89
C GLY A 164 -5.84 -2.83 -12.85
N LEU A 165 -6.19 -3.04 -11.59
CA LEU A 165 -5.34 -2.75 -10.42
C LEU A 165 -3.97 -3.43 -10.41
N PRO A 166 -3.78 -4.67 -10.90
CA PRO A 166 -2.45 -5.28 -10.93
C PRO A 166 -1.44 -4.52 -11.80
N ILE A 167 -1.88 -3.91 -12.91
CA ILE A 167 -1.01 -3.05 -13.74
C ILE A 167 -0.53 -1.85 -12.93
N ILE A 168 -1.44 -1.21 -12.20
CA ILE A 168 -1.13 -0.03 -11.39
C ILE A 168 -0.09 -0.39 -10.32
N ARG A 169 -0.09 -1.62 -9.81
CA ARG A 169 0.91 -2.11 -8.84
C ARG A 169 2.27 -2.32 -9.48
N LEU A 170 2.33 -2.87 -10.69
CA LEU A 170 3.58 -2.94 -11.45
C LEU A 170 4.12 -1.56 -11.84
N GLN A 171 3.24 -0.64 -12.26
CA GLN A 171 3.63 0.74 -12.55
C GLN A 171 4.17 1.44 -11.30
N ARG A 172 3.53 1.23 -10.14
CA ARG A 172 4.04 1.72 -8.87
C ARG A 172 5.44 1.18 -8.56
N LEU A 173 5.68 -0.12 -8.74
CA LEU A 173 7.01 -0.70 -8.54
C LEU A 173 8.06 0.03 -9.37
N VAL A 174 7.80 0.17 -10.67
CA VAL A 174 8.72 0.85 -11.59
C VAL A 174 8.97 2.30 -11.17
N VAL A 175 7.90 3.05 -10.87
CA VAL A 175 7.98 4.45 -10.44
C VAL A 175 8.75 4.58 -9.12
N ALA A 176 8.51 3.67 -8.17
CA ALA A 176 9.23 3.64 -6.91
C ALA A 176 10.73 3.35 -7.10
N LYS A 177 11.08 2.49 -8.07
CA LYS A 177 12.48 2.20 -8.42
C LYS A 177 13.17 3.35 -9.13
N TYR A 178 12.47 4.05 -10.01
CA TYR A 178 13.00 5.30 -10.58
C TYR A 178 13.19 6.36 -9.50
N ALA A 179 12.23 6.53 -8.60
CA ALA A 179 12.32 7.45 -7.47
C ALA A 179 13.50 7.11 -6.54
N GLY A 180 13.77 5.82 -6.30
CA GLY A 180 14.95 5.37 -5.56
C GLY A 180 16.25 5.77 -6.27
N ALA A 181 16.36 5.52 -7.58
CA ALA A 181 17.52 5.94 -8.36
C ALA A 181 17.74 7.47 -8.32
N PHE A 182 16.65 8.24 -8.36
CA PHE A 182 16.68 9.69 -8.19
C PHE A 182 17.20 10.11 -6.80
N ALA A 183 16.63 9.54 -5.73
CA ALA A 183 17.04 9.84 -4.36
C ALA A 183 18.51 9.46 -4.10
N ASP A 184 18.95 8.31 -4.60
CA ASP A 184 20.32 7.82 -4.45
C ASP A 184 21.33 8.71 -5.20
N ALA A 185 20.99 9.14 -6.42
CA ALA A 185 21.81 10.08 -7.18
C ALA A 185 21.89 11.44 -6.46
N LEU A 186 20.79 11.91 -5.88
CA LEU A 186 20.73 13.20 -5.18
C LEU A 186 21.55 13.15 -3.89
N ALA A 187 21.45 12.05 -3.13
CA ALA A 187 22.27 11.82 -1.94
C ALA A 187 23.77 11.71 -2.30
N SER A 188 24.10 10.99 -3.38
CA SER A 188 25.47 10.87 -3.91
C SER A 188 26.02 12.24 -4.33
N LEU A 189 25.22 13.06 -5.01
CA LEU A 189 25.60 14.41 -5.41
C LEU A 189 25.86 15.30 -4.19
N ALA A 190 24.94 15.31 -3.23
CA ALA A 190 25.08 16.13 -2.03
C ALA A 190 26.27 15.75 -1.14
N SER A 191 26.75 14.51 -1.23
CA SER A 191 28.00 14.11 -0.55
C SER A 191 29.26 14.69 -1.18
N LYS A 192 29.19 15.13 -2.44
CA LYS A 192 30.32 15.64 -3.24
C LYS A 192 30.30 17.15 -3.43
N THR A 193 29.12 17.76 -3.30
CA THR A 193 28.90 19.17 -3.58
C THR A 193 28.49 19.91 -2.30
N PRO A 194 29.27 20.91 -1.83
CA PRO A 194 28.98 21.63 -0.59
C PRO A 194 27.81 22.63 -0.71
N GLU A 195 27.32 22.92 -1.91
CA GLU A 195 26.32 23.97 -2.20
C GLU A 195 24.86 23.46 -2.29
N VAL A 196 24.57 22.24 -1.84
CA VAL A 196 23.18 21.73 -1.88
C VAL A 196 22.31 22.46 -0.85
N PRO A 197 21.15 23.03 -1.25
CA PRO A 197 20.25 23.69 -0.31
C PRO A 197 19.79 22.73 0.82
N PRO A 198 19.76 23.16 2.09
CA PRO A 198 19.41 22.29 3.22
C PRO A 198 18.05 21.58 3.07
N ASP A 199 17.07 22.27 2.51
CA ASP A 199 15.69 21.79 2.38
C ASP A 199 15.54 20.69 1.32
N VAL A 200 16.46 20.60 0.35
CA VAL A 200 16.42 19.61 -0.73
C VAL A 200 16.60 18.20 -0.16
N LEU A 201 17.60 18.00 0.69
CA LEU A 201 17.84 16.69 1.32
C LEU A 201 16.76 16.33 2.34
N ALA A 202 16.25 17.31 3.09
CA ALA A 202 15.16 17.09 4.02
C ALA A 202 13.89 16.63 3.27
N THR A 203 13.53 17.33 2.19
CA THR A 203 12.38 16.99 1.34
C THR A 203 12.55 15.63 0.68
N ALA A 204 13.72 15.36 0.09
CA ALA A 204 14.00 14.08 -0.57
C ALA A 204 13.94 12.87 0.38
N ARG A 205 14.32 13.04 1.66
CA ARG A 205 14.20 11.99 2.68
C ARG A 205 12.75 11.71 3.09
N ASN A 206 11.88 12.73 2.99
CA ASN A 206 10.50 12.66 3.46
C ASN A 206 9.51 12.18 2.39
N LEU A 207 9.91 12.19 1.12
CA LEU A 207 9.09 11.79 -0.03
C LEU A 207 9.61 10.49 -0.65
N SER A 208 8.70 9.74 -1.27
CA SER A 208 9.06 8.52 -2.00
C SER A 208 8.11 8.26 -3.16
N GLY A 209 8.55 7.40 -4.09
CA GLY A 209 7.76 7.06 -5.28
C GLY A 209 7.33 8.29 -6.07
N TRP A 210 6.06 8.34 -6.47
CA TRP A 210 5.55 9.45 -7.28
C TRP A 210 5.53 10.79 -6.54
N ALA A 211 5.38 10.79 -5.21
CA ALA A 211 5.41 12.03 -4.44
C ALA A 211 6.77 12.73 -4.58
N LEU A 212 7.87 11.97 -4.56
CA LEU A 212 9.21 12.50 -4.77
C LEU A 212 9.39 13.02 -6.20
N LEU A 213 8.95 12.25 -7.20
CA LEU A 213 9.14 12.61 -8.61
C LEU A 213 8.29 13.81 -9.05
N ARG A 214 7.16 14.09 -8.39
CA ARG A 214 6.39 15.32 -8.61
C ARG A 214 7.15 16.58 -8.17
N GLU A 215 7.99 16.44 -7.15
CA GLU A 215 8.87 17.51 -6.66
C GLU A 215 10.23 17.49 -7.36
N ARG A 216 10.40 16.74 -8.46
CA ARG A 216 11.69 16.64 -9.14
C ARG A 216 12.23 18.02 -9.50
N ASP A 217 11.41 18.85 -10.13
CA ASP A 217 11.85 20.14 -10.67
C ASP A 217 12.24 21.10 -9.52
N SER A 218 11.50 21.08 -8.39
CA SER A 218 11.84 21.86 -7.18
C SER A 218 13.08 21.33 -6.44
N LEU A 219 13.40 20.03 -6.59
CA LEU A 219 14.60 19.43 -6.01
C LEU A 219 15.85 19.63 -6.88
N THR A 220 15.70 20.09 -8.12
CA THR A 220 16.80 20.26 -9.09
C THR A 220 16.95 21.70 -9.63
N ASP A 221 16.05 22.62 -9.31
CA ASP A 221 16.05 24.01 -9.81
C ASP A 221 17.32 24.81 -9.49
N TRP A 222 18.00 24.46 -8.40
CA TRP A 222 19.26 25.05 -7.97
C TRP A 222 20.48 24.56 -8.78
N MET A 223 20.32 23.51 -9.58
CA MET A 223 21.40 22.97 -10.41
C MET A 223 21.55 23.81 -11.68
N ASN A 224 22.80 24.10 -12.08
CA ASN A 224 23.07 24.64 -13.42
C ASN A 224 22.91 23.54 -14.49
N ASP A 225 22.83 23.94 -15.77
CA ASP A 225 22.56 23.01 -16.88
C ASP A 225 23.54 21.83 -16.97
N GLU A 226 24.84 22.06 -16.73
CA GLU A 226 25.85 21.01 -16.77
C GLU A 226 25.68 20.01 -15.61
N LEU A 227 25.42 20.53 -14.41
CA LEU A 227 25.19 19.71 -13.23
C LEU A 227 23.91 18.90 -13.36
N LEU A 228 22.83 19.53 -13.83
CA LEU A 228 21.54 18.89 -14.07
C LEU A 228 21.68 17.75 -15.08
N LEU A 229 22.37 17.99 -16.21
CA LEU A 229 22.60 16.96 -17.22
C LEU A 229 23.39 15.77 -16.64
N ASN A 230 24.45 16.04 -15.89
CA ASN A 230 25.25 14.98 -15.26
C ASN A 230 24.43 14.20 -14.21
N PHE A 231 23.62 14.89 -13.43
CA PHE A 231 22.72 14.29 -12.45
C PHE A 231 21.66 13.40 -13.13
N GLU A 232 20.97 13.89 -14.15
CA GLU A 232 19.99 13.12 -14.91
C GLU A 232 20.62 11.89 -15.58
N ASN A 233 21.85 12.01 -16.08
CA ASN A 233 22.59 10.87 -16.61
C ASN A 233 22.86 9.80 -15.54
N ASP A 234 23.25 10.18 -14.32
CA ASP A 234 23.45 9.23 -13.21
C ASP A 234 22.13 8.54 -12.84
N VAL A 235 21.04 9.30 -12.69
CA VAL A 235 19.69 8.75 -12.43
C VAL A 235 19.29 7.74 -13.50
N ASN A 236 19.42 8.12 -14.77
CA ASN A 236 19.05 7.29 -15.90
C ASN A 236 19.91 6.02 -15.99
N GLN A 237 21.21 6.10 -15.74
CA GLN A 237 22.10 4.93 -15.73
C GLN A 237 21.73 3.94 -14.61
N ARG A 238 21.50 4.42 -13.39
CA ARG A 238 21.09 3.58 -12.26
C ARG A 238 19.76 2.88 -12.53
N PHE A 239 18.77 3.64 -13.01
CA PHE A 239 17.48 3.08 -13.34
C PHE A 239 17.57 2.08 -14.50
N GLN A 240 18.34 2.39 -15.55
CA GLN A 240 18.51 1.52 -16.71
C GLN A 240 19.16 0.19 -16.32
N ALA A 241 20.16 0.20 -15.43
CA ALA A 241 20.77 -1.02 -14.90
C ALA A 241 19.72 -1.90 -14.21
N TRP A 242 18.95 -1.35 -13.26
CA TRP A 242 17.85 -2.08 -12.61
C TRP A 242 16.82 -2.59 -13.63
N PHE A 243 16.38 -1.75 -14.56
CA PHE A 243 15.33 -2.08 -15.52
C PHE A 243 15.76 -3.24 -16.42
N ASN A 244 16.98 -3.19 -16.95
CA ASN A 244 17.51 -4.22 -17.85
C ASN A 244 17.84 -5.52 -17.13
N ASP A 245 18.56 -5.44 -16.01
CA ASP A 245 19.12 -6.60 -15.35
C ASP A 245 18.08 -7.30 -14.48
N HIS A 246 17.16 -6.54 -13.88
CA HIS A 246 16.16 -7.09 -12.98
C HIS A 246 14.79 -7.19 -13.63
N TYR A 247 14.20 -6.07 -14.06
CA TYR A 247 12.80 -6.04 -14.49
C TYR A 247 12.57 -6.80 -15.80
N LEU A 248 13.36 -6.55 -16.83
CA LEU A 248 13.28 -7.30 -18.09
C LEU A 248 13.63 -8.78 -17.92
N GLY A 249 14.51 -9.11 -16.97
CA GLY A 249 14.79 -10.50 -16.57
C GLY A 249 13.53 -11.22 -16.06
N ILE A 250 12.75 -10.57 -15.19
CA ILE A 250 11.46 -11.08 -14.71
C ILE A 250 10.47 -11.28 -15.87
N LEU A 251 10.39 -10.33 -16.81
CA LEU A 251 9.50 -10.46 -17.96
C LEU A 251 9.90 -11.63 -18.87
N LYS A 252 11.19 -11.84 -19.10
CA LYS A 252 11.72 -12.99 -19.87
C LYS A 252 11.36 -14.31 -19.20
N ASP A 253 11.50 -14.40 -17.88
CA ASP A 253 11.16 -15.61 -17.13
C ASP A 253 9.65 -15.88 -17.11
N GLU A 254 8.83 -14.83 -16.99
CA GLU A 254 7.38 -14.97 -17.10
C GLU A 254 6.95 -15.42 -18.51
N ALA A 255 7.59 -14.89 -19.55
CA ALA A 255 7.35 -15.31 -20.93
C ALA A 255 7.64 -16.81 -21.11
N ALA A 256 8.80 -17.27 -20.62
CA ALA A 256 9.15 -18.69 -20.63
C ALA A 256 8.13 -19.54 -19.83
N SER A 257 7.66 -19.07 -18.68
CA SER A 257 6.64 -19.77 -17.88
C SER A 257 5.28 -19.91 -18.59
N ARG A 258 5.05 -19.07 -19.60
CA ARG A 258 3.84 -19.06 -20.44
C ARG A 258 4.06 -19.75 -21.79
N ASP A 259 5.16 -20.48 -21.96
CA ASP A 259 5.52 -21.15 -23.21
C ASP A 259 5.58 -20.17 -24.41
N THR A 260 6.04 -18.93 -24.18
CA THR A 260 6.16 -17.90 -25.23
C THR A 260 7.56 -17.30 -25.25
N SER A 261 8.01 -16.82 -26.41
CA SER A 261 9.31 -16.18 -26.52
C SER A 261 9.29 -14.76 -25.93
N PRO A 262 10.40 -14.26 -25.36
CA PRO A 262 10.46 -12.90 -24.83
C PRO A 262 10.05 -11.83 -25.84
N GLY A 263 10.45 -11.93 -27.11
CA GLY A 263 10.03 -10.96 -28.14
C GLY A 263 8.51 -10.96 -28.37
N GLN A 264 7.87 -12.13 -28.43
CA GLN A 264 6.41 -12.21 -28.59
C GLN A 264 5.66 -11.67 -27.35
N ALA A 265 6.21 -11.89 -26.16
CA ALA A 265 5.60 -11.41 -24.92
C ALA A 265 5.82 -9.91 -24.70
N ILE A 266 7.07 -9.44 -24.78
CA ILE A 266 7.49 -8.09 -24.41
C ILE A 266 7.19 -7.08 -25.53
N GLU A 267 7.33 -7.45 -26.81
CA GLU A 267 7.06 -6.51 -27.90
C GLU A 267 5.61 -6.56 -28.38
N LYS A 268 5.03 -7.76 -28.47
CA LYS A 268 3.66 -7.97 -28.97
C LYS A 268 2.63 -8.14 -27.85
N GLY A 269 3.03 -8.23 -26.57
CA GLY A 269 2.09 -8.37 -25.46
C GLY A 269 1.33 -9.69 -25.46
N LYS A 270 1.88 -10.77 -26.05
CA LYS A 270 1.23 -12.09 -26.10
C LYS A 270 1.37 -12.86 -24.78
N TRP A 271 0.76 -12.33 -23.73
CA TRP A 271 0.74 -12.91 -22.38
C TRP A 271 -0.42 -13.90 -22.14
N THR A 272 -1.06 -14.37 -23.21
CA THR A 272 -2.41 -14.97 -23.21
C THR A 272 -2.48 -16.43 -22.78
N ASN A 273 -1.34 -17.14 -22.67
CA ASN A 273 -1.36 -18.54 -22.24
C ASN A 273 -1.72 -18.62 -20.74
N THR A 274 -2.98 -18.95 -20.48
CA THR A 274 -3.51 -19.26 -19.15
C THR A 274 -3.94 -20.71 -19.06
N GLU A 275 -3.32 -21.62 -19.82
CA GLU A 275 -3.70 -23.03 -19.81
C GLU A 275 -3.31 -23.72 -18.50
N GLU A 276 -3.96 -24.85 -18.23
CA GLU A 276 -3.59 -25.76 -17.16
C GLU A 276 -2.17 -26.33 -17.39
N VAL A 277 -1.43 -26.54 -16.30
CA VAL A 277 -0.08 -27.09 -16.33
C VAL A 277 -0.09 -28.42 -15.58
N SER A 278 0.21 -29.52 -16.28
CA SER A 278 0.42 -30.83 -15.66
C SER A 278 1.66 -30.82 -14.76
N ASP A 279 1.72 -31.69 -13.76
CA ASP A 279 2.89 -31.79 -12.88
C ASP A 279 4.17 -32.16 -13.64
N THR A 280 4.05 -32.99 -14.68
CA THR A 280 5.17 -33.33 -15.57
C THR A 280 5.73 -32.11 -16.30
N LYS A 281 4.86 -31.24 -16.82
CA LYS A 281 5.26 -29.99 -17.46
C LYS A 281 5.78 -28.99 -16.42
N LEU A 282 5.19 -28.95 -15.23
CA LEU A 282 5.65 -28.08 -14.15
C LEU A 282 7.09 -28.41 -13.72
N ALA A 283 7.42 -29.71 -13.68
CA ALA A 283 8.77 -30.20 -13.34
C ALA A 283 9.82 -29.90 -14.42
N SER A 284 9.43 -29.67 -15.68
CA SER A 284 10.38 -29.36 -16.75
C SER A 284 10.86 -27.90 -16.74
N TYR A 285 10.19 -26.99 -16.04
CA TYR A 285 10.65 -25.61 -15.91
C TYR A 285 11.75 -25.48 -14.86
N SER A 286 12.71 -24.59 -15.14
CA SER A 286 13.64 -24.10 -14.12
C SER A 286 12.88 -23.41 -12.98
N ARG A 287 13.49 -23.34 -11.80
CA ARG A 287 12.88 -22.68 -10.62
C ARG A 287 12.46 -21.23 -10.93
N ALA A 288 13.30 -20.50 -11.68
CA ALA A 288 13.07 -19.10 -12.03
C ALA A 288 11.92 -18.90 -13.04
N GLN A 289 11.62 -19.92 -13.86
CA GLN A 289 10.64 -19.87 -14.96
C GLN A 289 9.40 -20.72 -14.66
N ARG A 290 9.30 -21.31 -13.47
CA ARG A 290 8.15 -22.13 -13.11
C ARG A 290 6.87 -21.27 -13.18
N PRO A 291 5.81 -21.77 -13.84
CA PRO A 291 4.50 -21.12 -13.85
C PRO A 291 3.98 -20.85 -12.44
N ILE A 292 3.42 -19.67 -12.23
CA ILE A 292 2.73 -19.33 -10.99
C ILE A 292 1.26 -19.72 -11.15
N LEU A 293 0.81 -20.63 -10.29
CA LEU A 293 -0.48 -21.30 -10.37
C LEU A 293 -1.38 -20.97 -9.17
N GLY A 294 -2.63 -21.42 -9.20
CA GLY A 294 -3.59 -21.29 -8.08
C GLY A 294 -3.43 -22.31 -6.94
N ARG A 295 -2.53 -23.30 -7.06
CA ARG A 295 -2.30 -24.36 -6.06
C ARG A 295 -1.80 -23.83 -4.73
N SER A 296 -2.00 -24.59 -3.65
CA SER A 296 -1.66 -24.21 -2.27
C SER A 296 -0.17 -24.00 -2.03
N ASP A 297 0.68 -24.69 -2.77
CA ASP A 297 2.15 -24.66 -2.73
C ASP A 297 2.77 -23.68 -3.76
N SER A 298 1.95 -22.98 -4.54
CA SER A 298 2.42 -21.97 -5.50
C SER A 298 2.76 -20.66 -4.79
N PRO A 299 3.73 -19.87 -5.31
CA PRO A 299 4.03 -18.53 -4.80
C PRO A 299 2.80 -17.64 -4.58
N PHE A 300 1.77 -17.76 -5.42
CA PHE A 300 0.51 -17.03 -5.28
C PHE A 300 -0.19 -17.27 -3.93
N SER A 301 -0.20 -18.53 -3.49
CA SER A 301 -0.86 -18.97 -2.27
C SER A 301 -0.03 -18.68 -1.02
N LEU A 302 1.29 -18.81 -1.13
CA LEU A 302 2.23 -18.65 -0.03
C LEU A 302 2.56 -17.18 0.26
N PHE A 303 2.34 -16.27 -0.69
CA PHE A 303 2.76 -14.86 -0.61
C PHE A 303 2.41 -14.17 0.72
N ARG A 304 1.17 -14.31 1.19
CA ARG A 304 0.73 -13.67 2.43
C ARG A 304 1.63 -14.05 3.62
N GLU A 305 1.95 -15.34 3.73
CA GLU A 305 2.77 -15.89 4.82
C GLU A 305 4.25 -15.60 4.61
N SER A 306 4.74 -15.73 3.38
CA SER A 306 6.14 -15.44 3.03
C SER A 306 6.56 -13.99 3.30
N PHE A 307 5.61 -13.05 3.25
CA PHE A 307 5.86 -11.62 3.48
C PHE A 307 5.23 -11.08 4.78
N GLY A 308 4.69 -11.95 5.65
CA GLY A 308 4.11 -11.53 6.93
C GLY A 308 2.97 -10.50 6.79
N LEU A 309 2.15 -10.65 5.75
CA LEU A 309 1.08 -9.71 5.40
C LEU A 309 -0.28 -10.18 5.95
N THR A 310 -1.19 -9.24 6.16
CA THR A 310 -2.60 -9.57 6.33
C THR A 310 -3.25 -9.89 4.98
N SER A 311 -4.43 -10.52 4.98
CA SER A 311 -5.15 -10.78 3.73
C SER A 311 -5.51 -9.47 3.01
N ALA A 312 -5.90 -8.43 3.75
CA ALA A 312 -6.21 -7.11 3.18
C ALA A 312 -4.99 -6.50 2.50
N GLU A 313 -3.81 -6.60 3.11
CA GLU A 313 -2.56 -6.11 2.56
C GLU A 313 -2.12 -6.92 1.34
N ALA A 314 -2.16 -8.26 1.39
CA ALA A 314 -1.79 -9.10 0.26
C ALA A 314 -2.67 -8.80 -0.97
N TYR A 315 -3.99 -8.69 -0.78
CA TYR A 315 -4.90 -8.32 -1.87
C TYR A 315 -4.63 -6.92 -2.39
N TRP A 316 -4.30 -5.98 -1.52
CA TRP A 316 -3.94 -4.63 -1.91
C TRP A 316 -2.63 -4.58 -2.68
N VAL A 317 -1.58 -5.30 -2.27
CA VAL A 317 -0.28 -5.39 -2.97
C VAL A 317 -0.46 -5.93 -4.38
N PHE A 318 -1.24 -7.00 -4.55
CA PHE A 318 -1.54 -7.55 -5.87
C PHE A 318 -2.49 -6.69 -6.70
N GLY A 319 -3.31 -5.88 -6.04
CA GLY A 319 -4.40 -5.18 -6.72
C GLY A 319 -5.51 -6.14 -7.17
N ILE A 320 -5.80 -7.20 -6.42
CA ILE A 320 -6.85 -8.16 -6.77
C ILE A 320 -8.01 -8.10 -5.78
N GLN A 321 -9.21 -8.37 -6.26
CA GLN A 321 -10.37 -8.57 -5.40
C GLN A 321 -10.38 -9.99 -4.82
N VAL A 322 -11.02 -10.15 -3.66
CA VAL A 322 -11.19 -11.44 -2.98
C VAL A 322 -11.78 -12.51 -3.89
N LYS A 323 -12.79 -12.16 -4.71
CA LYS A 323 -13.40 -13.08 -5.69
C LYS A 323 -12.40 -13.55 -6.74
N ALA A 324 -11.48 -12.69 -7.19
CA ALA A 324 -10.45 -13.07 -8.16
C ALA A 324 -9.43 -14.03 -7.51
N PHE A 325 -9.04 -13.77 -6.25
CA PHE A 325 -8.15 -14.66 -5.50
C PHE A 325 -8.71 -16.08 -5.41
N TYR A 326 -9.96 -16.23 -4.95
CA TYR A 326 -10.58 -17.55 -4.85
C TYR A 326 -10.83 -18.21 -6.20
N ARG A 327 -11.12 -17.44 -7.26
CA ARG A 327 -11.22 -17.97 -8.62
C ARG A 327 -9.91 -18.63 -9.07
N PHE A 328 -8.76 -18.01 -8.78
CA PHE A 328 -7.46 -18.62 -9.07
C PHE A 328 -7.25 -19.89 -8.23
N ARG A 329 -7.56 -19.84 -6.93
CA ARG A 329 -7.46 -21.01 -6.03
C ARG A 329 -8.31 -22.21 -6.46
N GLN A 330 -9.53 -21.97 -6.97
CA GLN A 330 -10.41 -23.02 -7.50
C GLN A 330 -9.85 -23.71 -8.75
N ARG A 331 -8.93 -23.03 -9.47
CA ARG A 331 -8.28 -23.55 -10.67
C ARG A 331 -6.80 -23.81 -10.36
N ALA A 332 -6.56 -24.72 -9.43
CA ALA A 332 -5.26 -24.92 -8.79
C ALA A 332 -4.09 -25.13 -9.76
N ASN A 333 -4.31 -25.82 -10.88
CA ASN A 333 -3.30 -26.11 -11.89
C ASN A 333 -3.24 -25.09 -13.03
N GLN A 334 -4.11 -24.07 -13.02
CA GLN A 334 -4.13 -23.04 -14.04
C GLN A 334 -3.17 -21.91 -13.70
N ARG A 335 -2.51 -21.35 -14.72
CA ARG A 335 -1.72 -20.12 -14.59
C ARG A 335 -2.60 -18.96 -14.16
N ILE A 336 -2.11 -18.16 -13.22
CA ILE A 336 -2.76 -16.89 -12.88
C ILE A 336 -2.53 -15.84 -13.98
N ASP A 337 -3.18 -14.68 -13.87
CA ASP A 337 -3.01 -13.60 -14.84
C ASP A 337 -1.58 -13.04 -14.85
N ALA A 338 -1.11 -12.62 -16.04
CA ALA A 338 0.27 -12.18 -16.23
C ALA A 338 0.69 -11.01 -15.35
N PRO A 339 -0.10 -9.92 -15.22
CA PRO A 339 0.27 -8.81 -14.34
C PRO A 339 0.55 -9.26 -12.90
N THR A 340 -0.33 -10.08 -12.31
CA THR A 340 -0.16 -10.60 -10.95
C THR A 340 1.06 -11.52 -10.85
N ALA A 341 1.26 -12.41 -11.84
CA ALA A 341 2.40 -13.32 -11.89
C ALA A 341 3.75 -12.58 -12.00
N ILE A 342 3.84 -11.54 -12.84
CA ILE A 342 5.04 -10.70 -12.98
C ILE A 342 5.40 -10.07 -11.63
N LEU A 343 4.42 -9.48 -10.93
CA LEU A 343 4.67 -8.83 -9.64
C LEU A 343 5.12 -9.85 -8.58
N LEU A 344 4.46 -11.01 -8.52
CA LEU A 344 4.85 -12.09 -7.62
C LEU A 344 6.26 -12.59 -7.88
N ARG A 345 6.58 -12.87 -9.15
CA ARG A 345 7.91 -13.33 -9.54
C ARG A 345 8.97 -12.30 -9.16
N TYR A 346 8.66 -11.02 -9.35
CA TYR A 346 9.53 -9.92 -8.94
C TYR A 346 9.75 -9.92 -7.42
N LEU A 347 8.69 -9.89 -6.61
CA LEU A 347 8.80 -9.79 -5.16
C LEU A 347 9.46 -11.02 -4.53
N PHE A 348 9.23 -12.23 -5.03
CA PHE A 348 9.94 -13.41 -4.53
C PHE A 348 11.43 -13.42 -4.91
N ARG A 349 11.84 -12.69 -5.94
CA ARG A 349 13.26 -12.53 -6.32
C ARG A 349 13.93 -11.39 -5.56
N TYR A 350 13.20 -10.32 -5.29
CA TYR A 350 13.66 -9.12 -4.58
C TYR A 350 12.72 -8.86 -3.39
N PRO A 351 12.81 -9.65 -2.30
CA PRO A 351 11.83 -9.63 -1.22
C PRO A 351 11.77 -8.30 -0.47
N ASP A 352 12.90 -7.61 -0.31
CA ASP A 352 12.98 -6.31 0.37
C ASP A 352 12.14 -5.23 -0.32
N ASP A 353 11.85 -5.39 -1.62
CA ASP A 353 11.01 -4.45 -2.37
C ASP A 353 9.54 -4.50 -1.98
N ILE A 354 9.14 -5.41 -1.09
CA ILE A 354 7.80 -5.37 -0.47
C ILE A 354 7.57 -4.04 0.28
N ASP A 355 8.62 -3.43 0.82
CA ASP A 355 8.54 -2.15 1.54
C ASP A 355 8.13 -0.98 0.64
N LEU A 356 8.36 -1.10 -0.67
CA LEU A 356 7.85 -0.14 -1.66
C LEU A 356 6.32 -0.13 -1.71
N PHE A 357 5.68 -1.21 -1.24
CA PHE A 357 4.25 -1.38 -1.16
C PHE A 357 3.73 -1.21 0.26
N MET A 358 4.21 -2.06 1.17
CA MET A 358 3.75 -2.25 2.54
C MET A 358 4.95 -2.25 3.49
N PRO A 359 5.33 -1.08 4.01
CA PRO A 359 6.40 -0.96 4.98
C PRO A 359 6.12 -1.80 6.22
N VAL A 360 7.17 -2.46 6.72
CA VAL A 360 7.09 -3.22 7.97
C VAL A 360 6.64 -2.30 9.11
N PRO A 361 5.58 -2.65 9.86
CA PRO A 361 5.18 -1.88 11.04
C PRO A 361 6.26 -2.00 12.13
N ALA A 362 6.54 -0.90 12.82
CA ALA A 362 7.46 -0.91 13.95
C ALA A 362 6.96 -1.81 15.09
N SER A 363 7.90 -2.36 15.86
CA SER A 363 7.58 -3.10 17.07
C SER A 363 6.94 -2.18 18.10
N GLY A 364 6.10 -2.72 18.98
CA GLY A 364 5.52 -1.91 20.06
C GLY A 364 6.58 -1.40 21.03
N ARG A 365 7.71 -2.11 21.15
CA ARG A 365 8.87 -1.68 21.94
C ARG A 365 9.50 -0.40 21.37
N ASP A 366 9.78 -0.38 20.06
CA ASP A 366 10.37 0.78 19.41
C ASP A 366 9.46 2.01 19.49
N ILE A 367 8.14 1.80 19.36
CA ILE A 367 7.12 2.83 19.52
C ILE A 367 7.12 3.34 20.96
N PHE A 368 7.13 2.45 21.95
CA PHE A 368 7.14 2.83 23.36
C PHE A 368 8.39 3.65 23.71
N ASP A 369 9.57 3.18 23.31
CA ASP A 369 10.82 3.88 23.56
C ASP A 369 10.85 5.26 22.88
N ALA A 370 10.27 5.38 21.68
CA ALA A 370 10.10 6.67 21.00
C ALA A 370 9.20 7.62 21.79
N ILE A 371 8.07 7.13 22.30
CA ILE A 371 7.14 7.93 23.10
C ILE A 371 7.80 8.36 24.41
N GLN A 372 8.56 7.48 25.07
CA GLN A 372 9.24 7.82 26.33
C GLN A 372 10.31 8.92 26.17
N GLN A 373 10.89 9.06 24.98
CA GLN A 373 11.80 10.17 24.68
C GLN A 373 11.08 11.53 24.67
N GLU A 374 9.82 11.56 24.22
CA GLU A 374 8.99 12.78 24.18
C GLU A 374 8.21 13.02 25.49
N ASP A 375 7.75 11.95 26.13
CA ASP A 375 6.96 11.96 27.37
C ASP A 375 7.49 10.88 28.34
N PRO A 376 8.47 11.23 29.20
CA PRO A 376 9.01 10.31 30.19
C PRO A 376 7.99 9.78 31.21
N GLY A 377 6.83 10.45 31.33
CA GLY A 377 5.72 10.03 32.19
C GLY A 377 4.85 8.94 31.57
N PHE A 378 4.99 8.65 30.28
CA PHE A 378 4.20 7.64 29.58
C PHE A 378 4.51 6.25 30.10
N LYS A 379 3.46 5.55 30.57
CA LYS A 379 3.59 4.23 31.17
C LYS A 379 3.38 3.15 30.12
N LEU A 380 4.11 2.04 30.23
CA LEU A 380 3.93 0.89 29.33
C LEU A 380 2.47 0.45 29.21
N SER A 381 1.73 0.45 30.32
CA SER A 381 0.30 0.12 30.36
C SER A 381 -0.62 1.00 29.49
N GLN A 382 -0.13 2.14 29.01
CA GLN A 382 -0.87 3.09 28.17
C GLN A 382 -0.64 2.84 26.67
N LEU A 383 0.32 1.99 26.32
CA LEU A 383 0.69 1.72 24.93
C LEU A 383 -0.48 1.13 24.14
N ALA A 384 -1.04 -0.02 24.53
CA ALA A 384 -2.15 -0.62 23.78
C ALA A 384 -3.43 0.25 23.78
N PRO A 385 -3.80 0.95 24.89
CA PRO A 385 -4.86 1.96 24.87
C PRO A 385 -4.67 3.05 23.82
N LEU A 386 -3.45 3.56 23.62
CA LEU A 386 -3.15 4.56 22.58
C LEU A 386 -3.46 4.05 21.15
N PHE A 387 -3.44 2.73 20.94
CA PHE A 387 -3.73 2.08 19.67
C PHE A 387 -5.13 1.42 19.63
N GLY A 388 -6.00 1.74 20.58
CA GLY A 388 -7.40 1.30 20.56
C GLY A 388 -7.65 -0.11 21.11
N ALA A 389 -6.76 -0.61 21.97
CA ALA A 389 -6.91 -1.90 22.67
C ALA A 389 -6.91 -1.74 24.19
N SER A 390 -7.09 -2.84 24.92
CA SER A 390 -7.11 -2.83 26.38
C SER A 390 -5.70 -2.69 26.96
N ARG A 391 -5.62 -2.19 28.20
CA ARG A 391 -4.36 -2.04 28.96
C ARG A 391 -3.50 -3.31 28.99
N VAL A 392 -4.12 -4.48 29.15
CA VAL A 392 -3.43 -5.77 29.32
C VAL A 392 -2.60 -6.13 28.07
N MET A 393 -3.09 -5.77 26.88
CA MET A 393 -2.39 -6.01 25.61
C MET A 393 -1.10 -5.21 25.46
N SER A 394 -0.83 -4.24 26.34
CA SER A 394 0.37 -3.40 26.21
C SER A 394 1.67 -4.17 26.45
N TYR A 395 1.64 -5.17 27.33
CA TYR A 395 2.84 -5.94 27.66
C TYR A 395 3.23 -6.87 26.51
N GLU A 396 2.25 -7.56 25.91
CA GLU A 396 2.46 -8.37 24.70
C GLU A 396 2.87 -7.49 23.51
N PHE A 397 2.25 -6.32 23.36
CA PHE A 397 2.60 -5.40 22.27
C PHE A 397 4.05 -4.91 22.37
N ALA A 398 4.57 -4.68 23.58
CA ALA A 398 5.95 -4.22 23.79
C ALA A 398 6.96 -5.35 24.04
N GLU A 399 6.55 -6.61 23.91
CA GLU A 399 7.43 -7.74 24.12
C GLU A 399 8.56 -7.73 23.07
N PRO A 400 9.83 -7.94 23.46
CA PRO A 400 10.93 -8.04 22.51
C PRO A 400 10.65 -9.13 21.46
N GLU A 401 10.97 -8.86 20.20
CA GLU A 401 10.78 -9.78 19.07
C GLU A 401 9.31 -10.11 18.72
N ALA A 402 8.33 -9.60 19.47
CA ALA A 402 6.93 -9.77 19.13
C ALA A 402 6.56 -8.98 17.87
N ALA A 403 5.83 -9.63 16.96
CA ALA A 403 5.27 -8.96 15.80
C ALA A 403 4.23 -7.91 16.22
N CYS A 404 4.15 -6.80 15.47
CA CYS A 404 3.13 -5.79 15.72
C CYS A 404 1.71 -6.41 15.69
N PRO A 405 0.90 -6.25 16.74
CA PRO A 405 -0.44 -6.81 16.82
C PRO A 405 -1.31 -6.36 15.66
N PHE A 406 -2.15 -7.29 15.17
CA PHE A 406 -3.00 -7.07 14.00
C PHE A 406 -3.87 -5.80 14.09
N PHE A 407 -4.40 -5.49 15.29
CA PHE A 407 -5.26 -4.33 15.49
C PHE A 407 -4.50 -3.00 15.40
N ALA A 408 -3.23 -2.98 15.79
CA ALA A 408 -2.39 -1.77 15.85
C ALA A 408 -1.64 -1.53 14.54
N ARG A 409 -1.50 -2.57 13.71
CA ARG A 409 -0.62 -2.63 12.55
C ARG A 409 -0.60 -1.36 11.69
N ARG A 410 -1.76 -0.87 11.25
CA ARG A 410 -1.82 0.34 10.39
C ARG A 410 -1.44 1.62 11.14
N LEU A 411 -1.93 1.80 12.36
CA LEU A 411 -1.56 2.94 13.20
C LEU A 411 -0.07 2.91 13.54
N ALA A 412 0.52 1.74 13.78
CA ALA A 412 1.94 1.56 14.05
C ALA A 412 2.79 1.93 12.83
N THR A 413 2.38 1.54 11.61
CA THR A 413 3.02 1.99 10.37
C THR A 413 2.98 3.50 10.24
N VAL A 414 1.81 4.13 10.42
CA VAL A 414 1.68 5.60 10.34
C VAL A 414 2.54 6.26 11.41
N PHE A 415 2.49 5.76 12.65
CA PHE A 415 3.28 6.26 13.77
C PHE A 415 4.76 6.32 13.42
N TRP A 416 5.31 5.18 12.98
CA TRP A 416 6.74 5.08 12.70
C TRP A 416 7.18 5.93 11.51
N GLN A 417 6.38 5.95 10.44
CA GLN A 417 6.66 6.78 9.27
C GLN A 417 6.70 8.27 9.63
N GLN A 418 5.72 8.77 10.37
CA GLN A 418 5.67 10.18 10.73
C GLN A 418 6.75 10.53 11.75
N LYS A 419 7.08 9.63 12.69
CA LYS A 419 8.24 9.79 13.58
C LYS A 419 9.54 9.96 12.79
N GLN A 420 9.78 9.13 11.77
CA GLN A 420 10.97 9.23 10.92
C GLN A 420 11.05 10.56 10.16
N LYS A 421 9.91 11.17 9.86
CA LYS A 421 9.80 12.51 9.26
C LYS A 421 9.88 13.65 10.29
N ALA A 422 10.13 13.34 11.56
CA ALA A 422 10.14 14.27 12.68
C ALA A 422 8.80 15.01 12.89
N GLU A 423 7.68 14.41 12.47
CA GLU A 423 6.35 14.92 12.73
C GLU A 423 5.92 14.62 14.18
N PRO A 424 5.09 15.48 14.82
CA PRO A 424 4.66 15.33 16.21
C PRO A 424 3.55 14.27 16.38
N ILE A 425 3.78 13.08 15.83
CA ILE A 425 2.78 12.02 15.68
C ILE A 425 2.26 11.48 17.02
N TYR A 426 3.09 11.40 18.06
CA TYR A 426 2.63 10.99 19.39
C TYR A 426 1.57 11.95 19.94
N ARG A 427 1.82 13.27 19.89
CA ARG A 427 0.87 14.28 20.34
C ARG A 427 -0.43 14.23 19.53
N ALA A 428 -0.35 14.13 18.21
CA ALA A 428 -1.52 14.09 17.35
C ALA A 428 -2.36 12.81 17.57
N LEU A 429 -1.70 11.66 17.72
CA LEU A 429 -2.35 10.39 18.02
C LEU A 429 -3.05 10.44 19.39
N ARG A 430 -2.35 10.96 20.40
CA ARG A 430 -2.90 11.13 21.75
C ARG A 430 -4.15 12.03 21.74
N GLU A 431 -4.12 13.16 21.04
CA GLU A 431 -5.28 14.04 20.89
C GLU A 431 -6.46 13.29 20.24
N CYS A 432 -6.22 12.50 19.19
CA CYS A 432 -7.27 11.71 18.55
C CYS A 432 -7.86 10.64 19.47
N VAL A 433 -7.03 10.02 20.32
CA VAL A 433 -7.48 9.08 21.35
C VAL A 433 -8.38 9.79 22.37
N GLU A 434 -7.91 10.91 22.94
CA GLU A 434 -8.66 11.66 23.95
C GLU A 434 -9.99 12.19 23.42
N GLU A 435 -10.02 12.69 22.18
CA GLU A 435 -11.26 13.10 21.52
C GLU A 435 -12.23 11.94 21.29
N GLU A 436 -11.75 10.76 20.89
CA GLU A 436 -12.62 9.58 20.74
C GLU A 436 -13.15 9.08 22.08
N VAL A 437 -12.34 9.12 23.14
CA VAL A 437 -12.76 8.75 24.50
C VAL A 437 -13.87 9.68 24.99
N ILE A 438 -13.71 11.00 24.82
CA ILE A 438 -14.74 12.00 25.14
C ILE A 438 -16.00 11.75 24.31
N ALA A 439 -15.85 11.53 23.00
CA ALA A 439 -16.99 11.30 22.11
C ALA A 439 -17.79 10.06 22.51
N ARG A 440 -17.12 9.01 23.00
CA ARG A 440 -17.74 7.80 23.58
C ARG A 440 -18.38 8.01 24.95
N GLY A 441 -18.24 9.20 25.54
CA GLY A 441 -18.76 9.54 26.85
C GLY A 441 -18.05 8.82 28.00
N LEU A 442 -16.74 8.61 27.86
CA LEU A 442 -15.87 8.01 28.87
C LEU A 442 -15.05 9.11 29.58
N ASP A 443 -14.68 8.88 30.85
CA ASP A 443 -13.81 9.79 31.59
C ASP A 443 -12.35 9.61 31.17
N LEU A 444 -11.67 10.71 30.82
CA LEU A 444 -10.28 10.70 30.36
C LEU A 444 -9.30 10.24 31.45
N GLY A 445 -9.51 10.70 32.69
CA GLY A 445 -8.65 10.38 33.81
C GLY A 445 -8.69 8.89 34.15
N GLN A 446 -9.89 8.31 34.12
CA GLN A 446 -10.12 6.88 34.29
C GLN A 446 -9.61 6.08 33.09
N PHE A 447 -9.83 6.55 31.86
CA PHE A 447 -9.35 5.89 30.65
C PHE A 447 -7.84 5.67 30.67
N TRP A 448 -7.04 6.70 30.99
CA TRP A 448 -5.59 6.57 31.03
C TRP A 448 -5.06 5.71 32.20
N ARG A 449 -5.90 5.41 33.19
CA ARG A 449 -5.59 4.46 34.28
C ARG A 449 -5.97 3.04 33.90
N ASP A 450 -7.16 2.84 33.35
CA ASP A 450 -7.77 1.52 33.21
C ASP A 450 -7.66 0.95 31.78
N GLY A 451 -7.54 1.82 30.78
CA GLY A 451 -7.43 1.47 29.36
C GLY A 451 -8.69 0.83 28.78
N ARG A 452 -9.89 1.21 29.26
CA ARG A 452 -11.18 0.65 28.84
C ARG A 452 -11.84 1.53 27.78
N TRP A 453 -12.19 0.93 26.64
CA TRP A 453 -12.83 1.59 25.50
C TRP A 453 -14.37 1.51 25.51
N HIS A 454 -14.93 0.95 26.57
CA HIS A 454 -16.33 0.64 26.77
C HIS A 454 -16.71 0.87 28.24
N LYS A 455 -17.99 1.16 28.50
CA LYS A 455 -18.51 1.50 29.83
C LYS A 455 -18.59 0.30 30.76
#